data_AF-A0A7Y0GZM8-F1
#
_entry.id   AF-A0A7Y0GZM8-F1
#
_cell.length_a   1.000
_cell.length_b   1.000
_cell.length_c   1.000
_cell.angle_alpha   90.00
_cell.angle_beta   90.00
_cell.angle_gamma   90.00
#
_symmetry.space_group_name_H-M   'P 1'
#
loop_
_entity.id
_entity.type
_entity.pdbx_description
1 polymer ?
#
loop_
_entity_poly.entity_id
_entity_poly.type
_entity_poly.pdbx_seq_one_letter_code
_entity_poly.pdbx_strand_id
1 'polypeptide(L)'
;MKCCRRPVLKVVRTVYHGPYEGLSEAWHEFAEWIEANGYKTANDLYECYLVEPESSHNPADWRTELSRSLVESRDLHRASIDTSVIT
;
A
#
# COMPACT_ATOMS: atom_id res chain seq x y z
N MET A 1 5.58 -24.82 3.91
CA MET A 1 5.68 -23.37 3.64
C MET A 1 4.54 -22.96 2.73
N LYS A 2 3.57 -22.17 3.20
CA LYS A 2 2.58 -21.56 2.29
C LYS A 2 3.29 -20.43 1.56
N CYS A 3 3.52 -20.61 0.27
CA CYS A 3 4.07 -19.56 -0.58
C CYS A 3 2.93 -18.56 -0.84
N CYS A 4 2.92 -17.45 -0.09
CA CYS A 4 1.92 -16.40 -0.23
C CYS A 4 2.17 -15.67 -1.56
N ARG A 5 1.59 -16.16 -2.66
CA ARG A 5 1.57 -15.44 -3.94
C ARG A 5 0.67 -14.21 -3.77
N ARG A 6 1.26 -13.04 -3.56
CA ARG A 6 0.50 -11.78 -3.55
C ARG A 6 -0.07 -11.54 -4.95
N PRO A 7 -1.36 -11.20 -5.09
CA PRO A 7 -1.92 -10.79 -6.37
C PRO A 7 -1.20 -9.54 -6.88
N VAL A 8 -1.12 -9.39 -8.19
CA VAL A 8 -0.59 -8.16 -8.81
C VAL A 8 -1.61 -7.06 -8.54
N LEU A 9 -1.24 -6.14 -7.64
CA LEU A 9 -2.03 -4.98 -7.26
C LEU A 9 -1.24 -3.73 -7.62
N LYS A 10 -1.92 -2.67 -8.07
CA LYS A 10 -1.31 -1.35 -8.12
C LYS A 10 -1.18 -0.86 -6.69
N VAL A 11 0.04 -0.44 -6.32
CA VAL A 11 0.35 0.05 -4.99
C VAL A 11 1.03 1.40 -5.10
N VAL A 12 0.71 2.31 -4.18
CA VAL A 12 1.52 3.50 -3.92
C VAL A 12 2.46 3.17 -2.77
N ARG A 13 3.71 3.59 -2.90
CA ARG A 13 4.75 3.35 -1.90
C ARG A 13 5.55 4.61 -1.63
N THR A 14 5.97 4.77 -0.38
CA THR A 14 6.96 5.76 0.01
C THR A 14 7.94 5.12 0.99
N VAL A 15 9.15 5.65 1.08
CA VAL A 15 10.14 5.23 2.07
C VAL A 15 10.27 6.35 3.09
N TYR A 16 9.96 6.06 4.33
CA TYR A 16 10.19 6.93 5.47
C TYR A 16 11.62 6.73 5.98
N HIS A 17 12.30 7.84 6.25
CA HIS A 17 13.66 7.90 6.74
C HIS A 17 13.65 8.52 8.14
N GLY A 18 13.92 7.74 9.18
CA GLY A 18 13.97 8.28 10.53
C GLY A 18 13.43 7.34 11.60
N PRO A 19 13.28 7.85 12.82
CA PRO A 19 12.93 7.05 13.98
C PRO A 19 11.43 6.70 13.98
N TYR A 20 11.07 5.61 14.66
CA TYR A 20 9.71 5.06 14.60
C TYR A 20 8.64 5.97 15.21
N GLU A 21 9.02 6.90 16.10
CA GLU A 21 8.11 7.89 16.66
C GLU A 21 7.46 8.78 15.59
N GLY A 22 8.15 9.02 14.46
CA GLY A 22 7.63 9.82 13.34
C GLY A 22 6.79 9.03 12.34
N LEU A 23 6.63 7.70 12.51
CA LEU A 23 5.88 6.88 11.53
C LEU A 23 4.42 7.26 11.43
N SER A 24 3.78 7.65 12.55
CA SER A 24 2.36 8.06 12.53
C SER A 24 2.15 9.34 11.73
N GLU A 25 3.07 10.31 11.84
CA GLU A 25 3.05 11.54 11.06
C GLU A 25 3.35 11.27 9.58
N ALA A 26 4.37 10.45 9.30
CA ALA A 26 4.68 10.03 7.93
C ALA A 26 3.51 9.31 7.24
N TRP A 27 2.74 8.51 7.97
CA TRP A 27 1.51 7.91 7.46
C TRP A 27 0.43 8.93 7.16
N HIS A 28 0.31 9.97 7.98
CA HIS A 28 -0.65 11.04 7.77
C HIS A 28 -0.30 11.84 6.52
N GLU A 29 0.94 12.32 6.41
CA GLU A 29 1.44 13.03 5.22
C GLU A 29 1.30 12.18 3.94
N PHE A 30 1.59 10.88 4.04
CA PHE A 30 1.43 9.97 2.92
C PHE A 30 -0.04 9.82 2.51
N ALA A 31 -0.96 9.70 3.46
CA ALA A 31 -2.39 9.65 3.18
C ALA A 31 -2.90 10.94 2.53
N GLU A 32 -2.50 12.12 3.05
CA GLU A 32 -2.83 13.42 2.46
C GLU A 32 -2.30 13.55 1.03
N TRP A 33 -1.07 13.11 0.79
CA TRP A 33 -0.49 13.10 -0.56
C TRP A 33 -1.29 12.21 -1.52
N ILE A 34 -1.70 11.01 -1.07
CA ILE A 34 -2.51 10.09 -1.88
C ILE A 34 -3.85 10.73 -2.25
N GLU A 35 -4.53 11.34 -1.29
CA GLU A 35 -5.81 12.03 -1.50
C GLU A 35 -5.65 13.25 -2.42
N ALA A 36 -4.61 14.06 -2.23
CA ALA A 36 -4.30 15.21 -3.08
C ALA A 36 -4.01 14.83 -4.54
N ASN A 37 -3.46 13.63 -4.76
CA ASN A 37 -3.25 13.08 -6.11
C ASN A 37 -4.49 12.38 -6.69
N GLY A 38 -5.61 12.34 -5.96
CA GLY A 38 -6.88 11.75 -6.42
C GLY A 38 -6.89 10.22 -6.43
N TYR A 39 -5.95 9.58 -5.72
CA TYR A 39 -5.91 8.13 -5.61
C TYR A 39 -6.86 7.64 -4.51
N LYS A 40 -7.58 6.55 -4.78
CA LYS A 40 -8.34 5.82 -3.76
C LYS A 40 -7.53 4.62 -3.30
N THR A 41 -7.25 4.52 -2.00
CA THR A 41 -6.58 3.34 -1.44
C THR A 41 -7.56 2.38 -0.80
N ALA A 42 -7.19 1.10 -0.76
CA ALA A 42 -7.89 0.11 0.03
C ALA A 42 -7.56 0.31 1.50
N ASN A 43 -8.31 -0.35 2.38
CA ASN A 43 -8.07 -0.31 3.83
C ASN A 43 -6.91 -1.22 4.26
N ASP A 44 -6.04 -1.60 3.32
CA ASP A 44 -4.83 -2.36 3.60
C ASP A 44 -3.66 -1.41 3.85
N LEU A 45 -2.89 -1.72 4.88
CA LEU A 45 -1.69 -0.99 5.24
C LEU A 45 -0.56 -2.00 5.34
N TYR A 46 0.51 -1.75 4.58
CA TYR A 46 1.68 -2.60 4.58
C TYR A 46 2.91 -1.78 4.93
N GLU A 47 3.58 -2.21 6.00
CA GLU A 47 4.83 -1.65 6.48
C GLU A 47 5.94 -2.69 6.31
N CYS A 48 7.05 -2.28 5.70
CA CYS A 48 8.24 -3.12 5.57
C CYS A 48 9.46 -2.36 6.11
N TYR A 49 10.09 -2.92 7.14
CA TYR A 49 11.30 -2.37 7.74
C TYR A 49 12.49 -2.83 6.89
N LEU A 50 13.03 -1.89 6.09
CA LEU A 50 14.13 -2.17 5.17
C LEU A 50 15.48 -2.08 5.88
N VAL A 51 15.61 -1.13 6.82
CA VAL A 51 16.81 -0.96 7.65
C VAL A 51 16.36 -0.89 9.10
N GLU A 52 16.72 -1.92 9.84
CA GLU A 52 16.32 -2.15 11.21
C GLU A 52 17.44 -1.71 12.18
N PRO A 53 17.13 -1.48 13.48
CA PRO A 53 18.13 -1.20 14.51
C PRO A 53 19.27 -2.22 14.59
N GLU A 54 19.01 -3.48 14.25
CA GLU A 54 20.03 -4.55 14.17
C GLU A 54 21.11 -4.24 13.11
N SER A 55 20.75 -3.48 12.06
CA SER A 55 21.64 -3.12 10.96
C SER A 55 22.33 -1.77 11.15
N SER A 56 21.69 -0.81 11.84
CA SER A 56 22.29 0.48 12.19
C SER A 56 21.79 0.98 13.53
N HIS A 57 22.74 1.32 14.42
CA HIS A 57 22.47 1.90 15.73
C HIS A 57 22.04 3.37 15.66
N ASN A 58 22.11 4.00 14.49
CA ASN A 58 21.65 5.37 14.29
C ASN A 58 20.18 5.38 13.81
N PRO A 59 19.24 5.91 14.61
CA PRO A 59 17.82 5.94 14.25
C PRO A 59 17.50 6.74 12.98
N ALA A 60 18.37 7.69 12.61
CA ALA A 60 18.21 8.46 11.38
C ALA A 60 18.46 7.63 10.10
N ASP A 61 19.12 6.47 10.24
CA ASP A 61 19.41 5.57 9.12
C ASP A 61 18.33 4.51 8.91
N TRP A 62 17.36 4.41 9.82
CA TRP A 62 16.24 3.48 9.69
C TRP A 62 15.38 3.85 8.50
N ARG A 63 14.90 2.82 7.81
CA ARG A 63 14.11 2.94 6.59
C ARG A 63 12.89 2.07 6.72
N THR A 64 11.72 2.68 6.63
CA THR A 64 10.45 1.95 6.64
C THR A 64 9.71 2.26 5.35
N GLU A 65 9.46 1.23 4.55
CA GLU A 65 8.60 1.35 3.38
C GLU A 65 7.15 1.29 3.82
N LEU A 66 6.39 2.33 3.46
CA LEU A 66 4.96 2.45 3.67
C LEU A 66 4.26 2.21 2.34
N SER A 67 3.40 1.21 2.28
CA SER A 67 2.69 0.82 1.06
C SER A 67 1.19 0.71 1.30
N ARG A 68 0.41 1.22 0.35
CA ARG A 68 -1.04 0.98 0.25
C ARG A 68 -1.44 0.49 -1.12
N SER A 69 -2.38 -0.44 -1.17
CA SER A 69 -2.97 -0.85 -2.45
C SER A 69 -3.94 0.21 -2.92
N LEU A 70 -3.89 0.50 -4.22
CA LEU A 70 -4.86 1.34 -4.89
C LEU A 70 -6.12 0.51 -5.17
N VAL A 71 -7.27 1.07 -4.81
CA VAL A 71 -8.55 0.58 -5.30
C VAL A 71 -8.68 1.12 -6.71
N GLU A 72 -8.50 0.24 -7.70
CA GLU A 72 -9.05 0.56 -9.01
C GLU A 72 -10.55 0.74 -8.83
N SER A 73 -11.05 1.91 -9.24
CA SER A 73 -12.49 2.16 -9.30
C SER A 73 -13.03 1.27 -10.40
N ARG A 74 -13.34 0.02 -10.04
CA ARG A 74 -14.16 -0.84 -10.87
C ARG A 74 -15.59 -0.34 -10.63
N ASP A 75 -15.93 0.77 -11.26
CA ASP A 75 -17.30 1.21 -11.45
C ASP A 75 -18.04 0.10 -12.21
N LEU A 76 -18.49 -0.92 -11.47
CA LEU A 76 -19.33 -1.99 -11.97
C LEU A 76 -20.76 -1.45 -12.06
N HIS A 77 -20.96 -0.49 -12.96
CA HIS A 77 -22.24 -0.35 -13.62
C HIS A 77 -22.34 -1.45 -14.70
N ARG A 78 -23.03 -2.54 -14.32
CA ARG A 78 -23.93 -3.32 -15.18
C ARG A 78 -23.35 -3.91 -16.47
N ALA A 79 -23.21 -5.22 -16.49
CA ALA A 79 -23.83 -6.03 -17.54
C ALA A 79 -24.13 -7.42 -16.98
N SER A 80 -25.42 -7.68 -16.85
CA SER A 80 -26.00 -9.01 -16.70
C SER A 80 -25.41 -9.90 -17.81
N ILE A 81 -24.59 -10.89 -17.43
CA ILE A 81 -24.25 -11.97 -18.35
C ILE A 81 -25.43 -12.93 -18.27
N ASP A 82 -26.42 -12.68 -19.11
CA ASP A 82 -27.41 -13.66 -19.51
C ASP A 82 -26.65 -14.80 -20.21
N THR A 83 -26.39 -15.87 -19.47
CA THR A 83 -25.89 -17.12 -20.05
C THR A 83 -27.06 -17.76 -20.78
N SER A 84 -27.35 -17.26 -21.99
CA SER A 84 -28.11 -18.03 -22.97
C SER A 84 -27.14 -18.92 -23.74
N VAL A 85 -27.25 -20.20 -23.44
CA VAL A 85 -26.67 -21.34 -24.13
C VAL A 85 -27.04 -21.26 -25.61
N ILE A 86 -26.08 -21.40 -26.52
CA ILE A 86 -26.35 -21.76 -27.91
C ILE A 86 -25.52 -22.99 -28.25
N THR A 87 -26.27 -23.99 -28.74
CA THR A 87 -25.92 -25.35 -29.17
C THR A 87 -24.71 -25.46 -30.08
#